data_AF-A0A919Q3H0-F1
#
_entry.id   AF-A0A919Q3H0-F1
#
_cell.length_a   1.000
_cell.length_b   1.000
_cell.length_c   1.000
_cell.angle_alpha   90.00
_cell.angle_beta   90.00
_cell.angle_gamma   90.00
#
_symmetry.space_group_name_H-M   'P 1'
#
loop_
_entity.id
_entity.type
_entity.pdbx_description
1 polymer ?
#
loop_
_entity_poly.entity_id
_entity_poly.type
_entity_poly.pdbx_seq_one_letter_code
_entity_poly.pdbx_strand_id
1 'polypeptide(L)'
;MQAGRSKALDAGSTSNVEAADAQLQYLRDLFLHEHSVTPGKARIDAWRSHSVSSASVEISDRLRTVRRGSDYRGPWPTDTAYGELSQSGRDWADKALVPE
;
A
#
# COMPACT_ATOMS: atom_id res chain seq x y z
N MET A 1 39.28 21.45 -29.78
CA MET A 1 38.92 21.84 -28.40
C MET A 1 37.82 20.90 -27.94
N GLN A 2 38.11 20.06 -26.94
CA GLN A 2 37.21 19.05 -26.39
C GLN A 2 36.86 19.42 -24.94
N ALA A 3 35.70 18.93 -24.48
CA ALA A 3 35.08 19.05 -23.16
C ALA A 3 34.34 20.38 -22.89
N GLY A 4 33.10 20.39 -22.42
CA GLY A 4 32.27 19.27 -22.00
C GLY A 4 31.01 19.77 -21.26
N ARG A 5 30.42 18.82 -20.52
CA ARG A 5 29.28 18.93 -19.59
C ARG A 5 27.90 18.69 -20.19
N SER A 6 27.68 17.44 -20.61
CA SER A 6 26.42 16.76 -20.31
C SER A 6 26.41 16.46 -18.80
N LYS A 7 25.68 17.25 -18.01
CA LYS A 7 25.28 16.83 -16.65
C LYS A 7 24.00 17.53 -16.23
N ALA A 8 22.89 17.04 -16.75
CA ALA A 8 21.59 17.14 -16.12
C ALA A 8 20.90 15.79 -16.37
N LEU A 9 19.97 15.42 -15.49
CA LEU A 9 19.23 14.14 -15.45
C LEU A 9 19.92 13.08 -14.58
N ASP A 10 19.59 13.06 -13.28
CA ASP A 10 19.01 11.88 -12.62
C ASP A 10 18.84 12.18 -11.12
N ALA A 11 17.75 12.86 -10.76
CA ALA A 11 17.31 13.03 -9.37
C ALA A 11 15.79 12.91 -9.21
N GLY A 12 15.06 12.64 -10.30
CA GLY A 12 13.60 12.54 -10.32
C GLY A 12 13.06 11.12 -10.47
N SER A 13 13.92 10.11 -10.67
CA SER A 13 13.50 8.74 -11.00
C SER A 13 13.26 7.87 -9.75
N THR A 14 13.94 8.13 -8.63
CA THR A 14 13.85 7.29 -7.42
C THR A 14 12.62 7.60 -6.58
N SER A 15 12.28 8.88 -6.42
CA SER A 15 11.14 9.31 -5.59
C SER A 15 9.79 8.78 -6.10
N ASN A 16 9.67 8.56 -7.41
CA ASN A 16 8.44 8.05 -8.01
C ASN A 16 8.27 6.54 -7.77
N VAL A 17 9.37 5.78 -7.70
CA VAL A 17 9.34 4.34 -7.46
C VAL A 17 9.07 4.04 -5.99
N GLU A 18 9.73 4.74 -5.07
CA GLU A 18 9.51 4.56 -3.63
C GLU A 18 8.08 4.95 -3.22
N ALA A 19 7.54 6.03 -3.78
CA ALA A 19 6.15 6.41 -3.58
C ALA A 19 5.18 5.33 -4.10
N ALA A 20 5.47 4.73 -5.26
CA ALA A 20 4.66 3.65 -5.83
C ALA A 20 4.71 2.37 -4.98
N ASP A 21 5.88 2.00 -4.44
CA ASP A 21 6.03 0.84 -3.57
C ASP A 21 5.32 1.03 -2.23
N ALA A 22 5.41 2.22 -1.63
CA ALA A 22 4.68 2.57 -0.41
C ALA A 22 3.16 2.53 -0.63
N GLN A 23 2.67 3.07 -1.75
CA GLN A 23 1.25 3.00 -2.11
C GLN A 23 0.78 1.57 -2.35
N LEU A 24 1.58 0.75 -3.03
CA LEU A 24 1.27 -0.67 -3.24
C LEU A 24 1.18 -1.42 -1.92
N GLN A 25 2.15 -1.22 -1.01
CA GLN A 25 2.12 -1.86 0.29
C GLN A 25 0.88 -1.41 1.08
N TYR A 26 0.54 -0.11 1.03
CA TYR A 26 -0.63 0.39 1.72
C TYR A 26 -1.93 -0.22 1.17
N LEU A 27 -2.07 -0.31 -0.15
CA LEU A 27 -3.20 -0.99 -0.80
C LEU A 27 -3.31 -2.47 -0.39
N ARG A 28 -2.17 -3.18 -0.28
CA ARG A 28 -2.13 -4.57 0.19
C ARG A 28 -2.63 -4.68 1.63
N ASP A 29 -2.15 -3.82 2.53
CA ASP A 29 -2.56 -3.84 3.93
C ASP A 29 -4.06 -3.55 4.06
N LEU A 30 -4.58 -2.54 3.33
CA LEU A 30 -6.01 -2.23 3.34
C LEU A 30 -6.86 -3.40 2.81
N PHE A 31 -6.41 -4.08 1.76
CA PHE A 31 -7.10 -5.26 1.23
C PHE A 31 -7.13 -6.41 2.25
N LEU A 32 -6.02 -6.64 2.95
CA LEU A 32 -5.95 -7.64 4.02
C LEU A 32 -6.90 -7.28 5.17
N HIS A 33 -6.96 -6.01 5.58
CA HIS A 33 -7.89 -5.54 6.60
C HIS A 33 -9.36 -5.64 6.18
N GLU A 34 -9.66 -5.49 4.90
CA GLU A 34 -11.02 -5.53 4.37
C GLU A 34 -11.54 -6.97 4.16
N HIS A 35 -10.66 -7.88 3.71
CA HIS A 35 -11.07 -9.20 3.25
C HIS A 35 -10.46 -10.37 4.02
N SER A 36 -9.46 -10.12 4.87
CA SER A 36 -8.69 -11.15 5.60
C SER A 36 -8.12 -12.24 4.69
N VAL A 37 -7.83 -11.89 3.43
CA VAL A 37 -7.30 -12.78 2.40
C VAL A 37 -6.17 -12.10 1.64
N THR A 38 -5.12 -12.85 1.31
CA THR A 38 -4.00 -12.35 0.52
C THR A 38 -4.44 -11.99 -0.90
N PRO A 39 -4.15 -10.76 -1.39
CA PRO A 39 -4.50 -10.38 -2.75
C PRO A 39 -3.77 -11.26 -3.76
N GLY A 40 -4.51 -11.80 -4.72
CA GLY A 40 -3.93 -12.62 -5.79
C GLY A 40 -3.04 -11.80 -6.75
N LYS A 41 -2.19 -12.51 -7.51
CA LYS A 41 -1.23 -11.90 -8.45
C LYS A 41 -1.85 -10.85 -9.38
N ALA A 42 -3.01 -11.15 -9.97
CA ALA A 42 -3.68 -10.23 -10.89
C ALA A 42 -4.05 -8.89 -10.24
N ARG A 43 -4.39 -8.89 -8.94
CA ARG A 43 -4.71 -7.66 -8.20
C ARG A 43 -3.46 -6.84 -7.90
N ILE A 44 -2.38 -7.52 -7.50
CA ILE A 44 -1.08 -6.89 -7.27
C ILE A 44 -0.55 -6.28 -8.57
N ASP A 45 -0.67 -6.97 -9.70
CA ASP A 45 -0.26 -6.47 -11.01
C ASP A 45 -1.09 -5.24 -11.42
N ALA A 46 -2.39 -5.24 -11.15
CA ALA A 46 -3.25 -4.08 -11.38
C ALA A 46 -2.79 -2.86 -10.57
N TRP A 47 -2.56 -3.02 -9.26
CA TRP A 47 -2.06 -1.93 -8.41
C TRP A 47 -0.67 -1.42 -8.84
N ARG A 48 0.22 -2.31 -9.26
CA ARG A 48 1.54 -1.90 -9.81
C ARG A 48 1.43 -1.04 -11.07
N SER A 49 0.36 -1.22 -11.84
CA SER A 49 0.10 -0.42 -13.04
C SER A 49 -0.57 0.93 -12.73
N HIS A 50 -0.96 1.18 -11.48
CA HIS A 50 -1.60 2.42 -11.11
C HIS A 50 -0.63 3.59 -11.19
N SER A 51 -1.12 4.71 -11.71
CA SER A 51 -0.49 6.00 -11.46
C SER A 51 -0.64 6.36 -9.98
N VAL A 52 0.22 7.25 -9.47
CA VAL A 52 0.14 7.77 -8.11
C VAL A 52 -1.27 8.30 -7.79
N SER A 53 -1.89 9.03 -8.71
CA SER A 53 -3.25 9.57 -8.55
C SER A 53 -4.30 8.46 -8.49
N SER A 54 -4.19 7.45 -9.35
CA SER A 54 -5.12 6.30 -9.36
C SER A 54 -5.01 5.48 -8.07
N ALA A 55 -3.78 5.25 -7.59
CA ALA A 55 -3.55 4.58 -6.31
C ALA A 55 -4.14 5.36 -5.15
N SER A 56 -3.96 6.68 -5.11
CA SER A 56 -4.56 7.54 -4.07
C SER A 56 -6.09 7.51 -4.05
N VAL A 57 -6.74 7.46 -5.23
CA VAL A 57 -8.20 7.29 -5.32
C VAL A 57 -8.63 5.95 -4.74
N GLU A 58 -7.99 4.85 -5.14
CA GLU A 58 -8.35 3.53 -4.61
C GLU A 58 -8.09 3.40 -3.11
N ILE A 59 -6.97 3.95 -2.61
CA ILE A 59 -6.68 4.03 -1.17
C ILE A 59 -7.82 4.74 -0.45
N SER A 60 -8.25 5.89 -0.95
CA SER A 60 -9.34 6.68 -0.35
C SER A 60 -10.66 5.91 -0.34
N ASP A 61 -10.96 5.17 -1.40
CA ASP A 61 -12.17 4.36 -1.48
C ASP A 61 -12.14 3.19 -0.50
N ARG A 62 -11.00 2.50 -0.35
CA ARG A 62 -10.83 1.41 0.63
C ARG A 62 -10.90 1.91 2.08
N LEU A 63 -10.33 3.08 2.37
CA LEU A 63 -10.39 3.68 3.71
C LEU A 63 -11.84 3.99 4.15
N ARG A 64 -12.78 4.10 3.21
CA ARG A 64 -14.21 4.26 3.51
C ARG A 64 -14.91 2.93 3.80
N THR A 65 -14.39 1.81 3.31
CA THR A 65 -15.03 0.48 3.45
C THR A 65 -14.45 -0.35 4.59
N VAL A 66 -13.18 -0.13 4.94
CA VAL A 66 -12.51 -0.84 6.02
C VAL A 66 -13.20 -0.54 7.36
N ARG A 67 -13.57 -1.61 8.06
CA ARG A 67 -14.22 -1.52 9.37
C ARG A 67 -13.18 -1.27 10.47
N ARG A 68 -13.57 -0.52 11.50
CA ARG A 68 -12.69 -0.04 12.58
C ARG A 68 -13.37 -0.16 13.94
N GLY A 69 -12.60 -0.05 15.02
CA GLY A 69 -13.12 0.01 16.39
C GLY A 69 -13.91 -1.24 16.78
N SER A 70 -15.12 -1.06 17.34
CA SER A 70 -16.00 -2.16 17.74
C SER A 70 -16.44 -3.06 16.58
N ASP A 71 -16.45 -2.52 15.36
CA ASP A 71 -16.85 -3.25 14.15
C ASP A 71 -15.67 -3.81 13.37
N TYR A 72 -14.46 -3.71 13.91
CA TYR A 72 -13.27 -4.27 13.28
C TYR A 72 -13.45 -5.78 13.02
N ARG A 73 -13.13 -6.18 11.78
CA ARG A 73 -13.21 -7.56 11.27
C ARG A 73 -11.99 -7.93 10.43
N GLY A 74 -10.90 -7.17 10.56
CA GLY A 74 -9.65 -7.48 9.88
C GLY A 74 -8.90 -8.64 10.55
N PRO A 75 -7.69 -8.95 10.08
CA PRO A 75 -6.94 -10.12 10.51
C PRO A 75 -6.32 -9.94 11.90
N TRP A 76 -6.33 -11.00 12.70
CA TRP A 76 -5.73 -11.11 14.03
C TRP A 76 -4.44 -11.92 14.00
N PRO A 77 -3.59 -11.89 15.06
CA PRO A 77 -2.31 -12.60 15.08
C PRO A 77 -2.35 -14.10 14.76
N THR A 78 -3.50 -14.75 14.92
CA THR A 78 -3.70 -16.17 14.57
C THR A 78 -4.04 -16.41 13.11
N ASP A 79 -4.39 -15.37 12.35
CA ASP A 79 -4.78 -15.45 10.95
C ASP A 79 -3.57 -15.41 10.02
N THR A 80 -3.59 -16.20 8.95
CA THR A 80 -2.52 -16.18 7.93
C THR A 80 -2.35 -14.80 7.31
N ALA A 81 -3.46 -14.07 7.10
CA ALA A 81 -3.44 -12.71 6.56
C ALA A 81 -2.71 -11.70 7.45
N TYR A 82 -2.63 -11.92 8.76
CA TYR A 82 -1.88 -11.04 9.66
C TYR A 82 -0.37 -11.14 9.42
N GLY A 83 0.13 -12.34 9.11
CA GLY A 83 1.54 -12.56 8.76
C GLY A 83 1.97 -11.83 7.48
N GLU A 84 1.01 -11.55 6.59
CA GLU A 84 1.23 -10.87 5.30
C GLU A 84 1.17 -9.33 5.40
N LEU A 85 0.70 -8.79 6.53
CA LEU A 85 0.66 -7.34 6.75
C LEU A 85 2.08 -6.76 6.83
N SER A 86 2.22 -5.50 6.41
CA SER A 86 3.40 -4.71 6.80
C SER A 86 3.47 -4.51 8.32
N GLN A 87 4.58 -3.96 8.82
CA GLN A 87 4.67 -3.61 10.24
C GLN A 87 3.57 -2.61 10.65
N SER A 88 3.36 -1.55 9.87
CA SER A 88 2.30 -0.58 10.15
C SER A 88 0.92 -1.23 10.05
N GLY A 89 0.70 -2.12 9.09
CA GLY A 89 -0.54 -2.88 8.96
C GLY A 89 -0.85 -3.72 10.20
N ARG A 90 0.17 -4.37 10.79
CA ARG A 90 0.03 -5.11 12.06
C ARG A 90 -0.26 -4.17 13.23
N ASP A 91 0.44 -3.04 13.32
CA ASP A 91 0.19 -2.06 14.37
C ASP A 91 -1.25 -1.52 14.34
N TRP A 92 -1.87 -1.44 13.14
CA TRP A 92 -3.29 -1.11 12.98
C TRP A 92 -4.21 -2.24 13.44
N ALA A 93 -3.90 -3.49 13.07
CA ALA A 93 -4.66 -4.67 13.49
C ALA A 93 -4.69 -4.81 15.01
N ASP A 94 -3.52 -4.67 15.65
CA ASP A 94 -3.35 -4.79 17.11
C ASP A 94 -4.17 -3.75 17.88
N LYS A 95 -4.43 -2.59 17.26
CA LYS A 95 -5.23 -1.50 17.82
C LYS A 95 -6.68 -1.50 17.35
N ALA A 96 -7.06 -2.44 16.47
CA ALA A 96 -8.33 -2.43 15.75
C ALA A 96 -8.63 -1.06 15.08
N LEU A 97 -7.58 -0.39 14.62
CA LEU A 97 -7.62 1.00 14.18
C LEU A 97 -6.77 1.20 12.93
N VAL A 98 -7.42 1.05 11.77
CA VAL A 98 -6.86 1.46 10.48
C VAL A 98 -6.98 2.98 10.38
N PRO A 99 -5.92 3.71 9.98
CA PRO A 99 -5.94 5.17 9.88
C PRO A 99 -7.03 5.67 8.93
N GLU A 100 -7.38 6.96 9.04
CA GLU A 100 -8.29 7.68 8.14
C GLU A 100 -7.53 8.43 7.05
#